data_AF-A0A7K4JQA9-F1
#
_entry.id   AF-A0A7K4JQA9-F1
#
_cell.length_a   1.000
_cell.length_b   1.000
_cell.length_c   1.000
_cell.angle_alpha   90.00
_cell.angle_beta   90.00
_cell.angle_gamma   90.00
#
_symmetry.space_group_name_H-M   'P 1'
#
loop_
_entity.id
_entity.type
_entity.pdbx_description
1 polymer ?
#
loop_
_entity_poly.entity_id
_entity_poly.type
_entity_poly.pdbx_seq_one_letter_code
_entity_poly.pdbx_strand_id
1 'polypeptide(L)'
;LVPAEAEALVRALQGTELSGAGGRGWLQQHECVEKLNMHGILSASTGEEQLLTELLVTYAKIPVLIGELITVEIWKHKIFPVLCRLEDFKPRSTLPIYMVVHHEASIINLLETVFFHKEICESAEDSILDLIDYCHRKLTLLAARSTNGHPGTPMEFHPEDMPSPASMQAVLVPPQELQKQAEMMEFEISLKALSVLRFITDQVESLPPSALTRMLNTHNLPCLLVQLVECCPWSCWEAG
;
A
#
# COMPACT_ATOMS: atom_id res chain seq x y z
N LEU A 1 -4.09 -15.66 -13.80
CA LEU A 1 -2.89 -15.85 -14.64
C LEU A 1 -2.68 -17.34 -14.84
N VAL A 2 -2.08 -17.78 -15.96
CA VAL A 2 -1.66 -19.20 -16.05
C VAL A 2 -0.44 -19.42 -15.14
N PRO A 3 -0.22 -20.63 -14.58
CA PRO A 3 0.83 -20.85 -13.58
C PRO A 3 2.24 -20.38 -14.01
N ALA A 4 2.64 -20.68 -15.25
CA ALA A 4 3.93 -20.26 -15.79
C ALA A 4 4.09 -18.73 -15.91
N GLU A 5 2.99 -18.01 -16.18
CA GLU A 5 2.99 -16.56 -16.25
C GLU A 5 3.10 -15.95 -14.85
N ALA A 6 2.35 -16.48 -13.87
CA ALA A 6 2.46 -16.06 -12.47
C ALA A 6 3.88 -16.26 -11.94
N GLU A 7 4.49 -17.42 -12.20
CA GLU A 7 5.87 -17.70 -11.82
C GLU A 7 6.86 -16.71 -12.45
N ALA A 8 6.73 -16.44 -13.76
CA ALA A 8 7.61 -15.50 -14.45
C ALA A 8 7.51 -14.09 -13.85
N LEU A 9 6.30 -13.63 -13.54
CA LEU A 9 6.06 -12.34 -12.90
C LEU A 9 6.65 -12.28 -11.48
N VAL A 10 6.39 -13.29 -10.64
CA VAL A 10 6.96 -13.35 -9.28
C VAL A 10 8.49 -13.33 -9.32
N ARG A 11 9.12 -14.10 -10.22
CA ARG A 11 10.59 -14.11 -10.37
C ARG A 11 11.14 -12.76 -10.81
N ALA A 12 10.41 -12.06 -11.67
CA ALA A 12 10.81 -10.75 -12.20
C ALA A 12 10.78 -9.63 -11.16
N LEU A 13 10.05 -9.79 -10.04
CA LEU A 13 10.00 -8.78 -8.97
C LEU A 13 11.40 -8.46 -8.45
N GLN A 14 11.76 -7.18 -8.47
CA GLN A 14 13.05 -6.68 -7.98
C GLN A 14 12.86 -5.38 -7.17
N GLY A 15 13.79 -5.14 -6.25
CA GLY A 15 13.85 -3.86 -5.55
C GLY A 15 14.27 -2.75 -6.50
N THR A 16 13.63 -1.60 -6.37
CA THR A 16 13.87 -0.40 -7.16
C THR A 16 14.56 0.64 -6.29
N GLU A 17 15.53 1.33 -6.86
CA GLU A 17 16.15 2.48 -6.18
C GLU A 17 15.19 3.66 -6.19
N LEU A 18 15.24 4.49 -5.14
CA LEU A 18 14.41 5.68 -5.02
C LEU A 18 14.54 6.64 -6.23
N SER A 19 15.73 6.76 -6.81
CA SER A 19 16.01 7.56 -8.01
C SER A 19 15.45 6.95 -9.31
N GLY A 20 15.13 5.66 -9.31
CA GLY A 20 14.57 4.93 -10.45
C GLY A 20 13.04 5.03 -10.53
N ALA A 21 12.36 5.57 -9.52
CA ALA A 21 10.91 5.70 -9.47
C ALA A 21 10.37 6.48 -10.68
N GLY A 22 9.34 5.93 -11.35
CA GLY A 22 8.77 6.49 -12.58
C GLY A 22 9.59 6.24 -13.86
N GLY A 23 10.75 5.57 -13.76
CA GLY A 23 11.54 5.13 -14.91
C GLY A 23 10.94 3.91 -15.62
N ARG A 24 11.52 3.52 -16.78
CA ARG A 24 11.01 2.37 -17.57
C ARG A 24 11.03 1.04 -16.81
N GLY A 25 12.12 0.73 -16.09
CA GLY A 25 12.19 -0.49 -15.30
C GLY A 25 11.17 -0.51 -14.16
N TRP A 26 10.99 0.64 -13.49
CA TRP A 26 9.98 0.81 -12.45
C TRP A 26 8.55 0.64 -13.00
N LEU A 27 8.24 1.15 -14.20
CA LEU A 27 6.93 0.97 -14.82
C LEU A 27 6.61 -0.51 -15.12
N GLN A 28 7.62 -1.29 -15.54
CA GLN A 28 7.48 -2.74 -15.73
C GLN A 28 7.22 -3.46 -14.41
N GLN A 29 7.94 -3.07 -13.35
CA GLN A 29 7.73 -3.57 -11.99
C GLN A 29 6.32 -3.24 -11.50
N HIS A 30 5.84 -2.00 -11.69
CA HIS A 30 4.49 -1.58 -11.35
C HIS A 30 3.43 -2.43 -12.07
N GLU A 31 3.55 -2.63 -13.38
CA GLU A 31 2.66 -3.51 -14.15
C GLU A 31 2.67 -4.96 -13.63
N CYS A 32 3.85 -5.46 -13.26
CA CYS A 32 4.01 -6.79 -12.68
C CYS A 32 3.25 -6.91 -11.35
N VAL A 33 3.43 -5.94 -10.43
CA VAL A 33 2.75 -5.90 -9.14
C VAL A 33 1.23 -5.79 -9.32
N GLU A 34 0.75 -4.95 -10.23
CA GLU A 34 -0.70 -4.84 -10.53
C GLU A 34 -1.29 -6.17 -11.00
N LYS A 35 -0.61 -6.87 -11.92
CA LYS A 35 -1.06 -8.18 -12.41
C LYS A 35 -1.10 -9.23 -11.30
N LEU A 36 -0.08 -9.23 -10.42
CA LEU A 36 -0.04 -10.14 -9.27
C LEU A 36 -1.10 -9.80 -8.24
N ASN A 37 -1.34 -8.51 -7.96
CA ASN A 37 -2.39 -8.04 -7.07
C ASN A 37 -3.77 -8.50 -7.56
N MET A 38 -4.10 -8.21 -8.83
CA MET A 38 -5.37 -8.66 -9.43
C MET A 38 -5.50 -10.18 -9.42
N HIS A 39 -4.42 -10.91 -9.70
CA HIS A 39 -4.44 -12.37 -9.62
C HIS A 39 -4.70 -12.88 -8.20
N GLY A 40 -4.03 -12.29 -7.19
CA GLY A 40 -4.21 -12.64 -5.79
C GLY A 40 -5.65 -12.44 -5.33
N ILE A 41 -6.25 -11.29 -5.62
CA ILE A 41 -7.65 -11.00 -5.27
C ILE A 41 -8.60 -12.03 -5.90
N LEU A 42 -8.44 -12.30 -7.20
CA LEU A 42 -9.29 -13.25 -7.91
C LEU A 42 -9.11 -14.67 -7.35
N SER A 43 -7.88 -15.10 -7.11
CA SER A 43 -7.58 -16.42 -6.55
C SER A 43 -8.11 -16.59 -5.14
N ALA A 44 -8.01 -15.57 -4.28
CA ALA A 44 -8.58 -15.58 -2.93
C ALA A 44 -10.12 -15.70 -2.95
N SER A 45 -10.78 -15.09 -3.94
CA SER A 45 -12.23 -15.21 -4.10
C SER A 45 -12.69 -16.61 -4.52
N THR A 46 -11.79 -17.42 -5.10
CA THR A 46 -12.06 -18.80 -5.53
C THR A 46 -11.43 -19.86 -4.61
N GLY A 47 -10.66 -19.46 -3.60
CA GLY A 47 -9.93 -20.37 -2.70
C GLY A 47 -8.72 -21.05 -3.35
N GLU A 48 -8.15 -20.46 -4.41
CA GLU A 48 -7.04 -21.00 -5.20
C GLU A 48 -5.73 -20.18 -5.03
N GLU A 49 -5.58 -19.45 -3.93
CA GLU A 49 -4.46 -18.53 -3.67
C GLU A 49 -3.12 -19.22 -3.35
N GLN A 50 -3.13 -20.53 -3.10
CA GLN A 50 -1.96 -21.30 -2.68
C GLN A 50 -0.76 -21.16 -3.63
N LEU A 51 -0.98 -21.14 -4.94
CA LEU A 51 0.10 -21.04 -5.92
C LEU A 51 0.89 -19.73 -5.78
N LEU A 52 0.21 -18.61 -5.61
CA LEU A 52 0.88 -17.30 -5.50
C LEU A 52 1.71 -17.24 -4.22
N THR A 53 1.13 -17.70 -3.11
CA THR A 53 1.78 -17.81 -1.81
C THR A 53 3.06 -18.65 -1.90
N GLU A 54 2.98 -19.85 -2.48
CA GLU A 54 4.13 -20.75 -2.67
C GLU A 54 5.22 -20.11 -3.52
N LEU A 55 4.87 -19.44 -4.62
CA LEU A 55 5.84 -18.78 -5.49
C LEU A 55 6.54 -17.62 -4.76
N LEU A 56 5.81 -16.80 -4.00
CA LEU A 56 6.37 -15.66 -3.27
C LEU A 56 7.36 -16.12 -2.19
N VAL A 57 7.04 -17.19 -1.46
CA VAL A 57 7.92 -17.80 -0.46
C VAL A 57 9.13 -18.45 -1.15
N THR A 58 8.92 -19.28 -2.17
CA THR A 58 9.97 -20.02 -2.88
C THR A 58 11.02 -19.09 -3.49
N TYR A 59 10.59 -17.94 -4.01
CA TYR A 59 11.48 -16.95 -4.62
C TYR A 59 11.89 -15.80 -3.69
N ALA A 60 11.59 -15.91 -2.38
CA ALA A 60 11.95 -14.92 -1.35
C ALA A 60 11.55 -13.48 -1.73
N LYS A 61 10.30 -13.29 -2.17
CA LYS A 61 9.82 -12.00 -2.70
C LYS A 61 9.09 -11.12 -1.70
N ILE A 62 8.77 -11.62 -0.51
CA ILE A 62 8.13 -10.81 0.54
C ILE A 62 9.04 -9.66 1.00
N PRO A 63 10.33 -9.86 1.31
CA PRO A 63 11.22 -8.75 1.64
C PRO A 63 11.38 -7.74 0.50
N VAL A 64 11.32 -8.20 -0.75
CA VAL A 64 11.37 -7.33 -1.94
C VAL A 64 10.14 -6.43 -2.01
N LEU A 65 8.94 -6.99 -1.84
CA LEU A 65 7.69 -6.23 -1.84
C LEU A 65 7.63 -5.22 -0.69
N ILE A 66 8.11 -5.60 0.50
CA ILE A 66 8.21 -4.67 1.64
C ILE A 66 9.21 -3.55 1.33
N GLY A 67 10.38 -3.86 0.78
CA GLY A 67 11.36 -2.84 0.36
C GLY A 67 10.79 -1.87 -0.68
N GLU A 68 10.02 -2.37 -1.65
CA GLU A 68 9.31 -1.54 -2.63
C GLU A 68 8.27 -0.64 -1.96
N LEU A 69 7.49 -1.18 -1.01
CA LEU A 69 6.49 -0.43 -0.24
C LEU A 69 7.13 0.74 0.52
N ILE A 70 8.26 0.49 1.20
CA ILE A 70 8.99 1.54 1.93
C ILE A 70 9.59 2.56 0.95
N THR A 71 10.09 2.12 -0.19
CA THR A 71 10.67 3.02 -1.20
C THR A 71 9.61 3.98 -1.75
N VAL A 72 8.41 3.48 -2.08
CA VAL A 72 7.31 4.33 -2.56
C VAL A 72 6.76 5.23 -1.44
N GLU A 73 6.69 4.75 -0.20
CA GLU A 73 6.32 5.57 0.96
C GLU A 73 7.29 6.75 1.11
N ILE A 74 8.60 6.49 1.06
CA ILE A 74 9.64 7.54 1.14
C ILE A 74 9.50 8.52 -0.01
N TRP A 75 9.30 8.03 -1.24
CA TRP A 75 9.11 8.87 -2.41
C TRP A 75 7.89 9.79 -2.25
N LYS A 76 6.75 9.25 -1.79
CA LYS A 76 5.54 10.04 -1.52
C LYS A 76 5.74 11.08 -0.43
N HIS A 77 6.52 10.80 0.60
CA HIS A 77 6.73 11.75 1.70
C HIS A 77 7.80 12.81 1.39
N LYS A 78 8.82 12.47 0.60
CA LYS A 78 10.00 13.33 0.41
C LYS A 78 10.07 13.99 -0.96
N ILE A 79 9.61 13.31 -2.02
CA ILE A 79 9.76 13.76 -3.41
C ILE A 79 8.46 14.38 -3.91
N PHE A 80 7.33 13.69 -3.74
CA PHE A 80 6.03 14.17 -4.22
C PHE A 80 5.68 15.61 -3.77
N PRO A 81 5.85 16.00 -2.49
CA PRO A 81 5.51 17.36 -2.06
C PRO A 81 6.45 18.42 -2.64
N VAL A 82 7.67 18.04 -3.02
CA VAL A 82 8.60 18.95 -3.71
C VAL A 82 8.12 19.17 -5.14
N LEU A 83 7.77 18.09 -5.86
CA LEU A 83 7.24 18.17 -7.23
C LEU A 83 5.99 19.07 -7.31
N CYS A 84 5.07 18.97 -6.34
CA CYS A 84 3.87 19.80 -6.31
C CYS A 84 4.13 21.29 -6.03
N ARG A 85 5.30 21.65 -5.48
CA ARG A 85 5.68 23.03 -5.14
C ARG A 85 6.55 23.73 -6.19
N LEU A 86 7.07 22.99 -7.17
CA LEU A 86 7.91 23.54 -8.23
C LEU A 86 7.06 24.30 -9.26
N GLU A 87 7.27 25.61 -9.37
CA GLU A 87 6.53 26.48 -10.30
C GLU A 87 6.88 26.24 -11.77
N ASP A 88 8.12 25.78 -12.02
CA ASP A 88 8.67 25.47 -13.34
C ASP A 88 8.39 24.02 -13.79
N PHE A 89 7.94 23.16 -12.88
CA PHE A 89 7.60 21.78 -13.18
C PHE A 89 6.19 21.68 -13.77
N LYS A 90 6.13 21.68 -15.11
CA LYS A 90 4.87 21.58 -15.88
C LYS A 90 4.90 20.33 -16.77
N PRO A 91 4.69 19.13 -16.19
CA PRO A 91 4.74 17.90 -16.97
C PRO A 91 3.61 17.88 -18.01
N ARG A 92 3.88 17.27 -19.17
CA ARG A 92 2.85 17.10 -20.23
C ARG A 92 1.70 16.20 -19.80
N SER A 93 1.95 15.31 -18.83
CA SER A 93 0.98 14.42 -18.22
C SER A 93 1.37 14.17 -16.76
N THR A 94 0.38 14.16 -15.87
CA THR A 94 0.55 13.79 -14.44
C THR A 94 0.48 12.29 -14.22
N LEU A 95 0.14 11.50 -15.24
CA LEU A 95 -0.02 10.05 -15.17
C LEU A 95 1.21 9.34 -14.56
N PRO A 96 2.46 9.65 -14.92
CA PRO A 96 3.61 8.99 -14.31
C PRO A 96 3.73 9.24 -12.81
N ILE A 97 3.35 10.43 -12.34
CA ILE A 97 3.39 10.81 -10.92
C ILE A 97 2.28 10.07 -10.19
N TYR A 98 1.08 10.05 -10.76
CA TYR A 98 -0.05 9.27 -10.24
C TYR A 98 0.29 7.79 -10.11
N MET A 99 0.89 7.18 -11.13
CA MET A 99 1.30 5.77 -11.09
C MET A 99 2.23 5.48 -9.91
N VAL A 100 3.21 6.35 -9.64
CA VAL A 100 4.09 6.19 -8.49
C VAL A 100 3.31 6.25 -7.18
N VAL A 101 2.38 7.18 -7.04
CA VAL A 101 1.53 7.27 -5.83
C VAL A 101 0.63 6.04 -5.69
N HIS A 102 0.03 5.58 -6.79
CA HIS A 102 -0.86 4.41 -6.83
C HIS A 102 -0.13 3.11 -6.49
N HIS A 103 1.15 2.99 -6.84
CA HIS A 103 1.92 1.78 -6.60
C HIS A 103 1.95 1.33 -5.14
N GLU A 104 1.92 2.27 -4.18
CA GLU A 104 1.80 1.94 -2.76
C GLU A 104 0.50 1.18 -2.46
N ALA A 105 -0.62 1.62 -3.06
CA ALA A 105 -1.92 0.96 -2.92
C ALA A 105 -1.89 -0.47 -3.48
N SER A 106 -1.25 -0.68 -4.63
CA SER A 106 -1.10 -1.99 -5.25
C SER A 106 -0.29 -2.95 -4.38
N ILE A 107 0.84 -2.47 -3.83
CA ILE A 107 1.72 -3.30 -2.99
C ILE A 107 1.01 -3.64 -1.68
N ILE A 108 0.44 -2.66 -0.98
CA ILE A 108 -0.20 -2.94 0.31
C ILE A 108 -1.43 -3.85 0.15
N ASN A 109 -2.17 -3.74 -0.94
CA ASN A 109 -3.30 -4.61 -1.23
C ASN A 109 -2.87 -6.04 -1.57
N LEU A 110 -1.78 -6.19 -2.32
CA LEU A 110 -1.16 -7.50 -2.56
C LEU A 110 -0.68 -8.11 -1.24
N LEU A 111 0.03 -7.35 -0.41
CA LEU A 111 0.49 -7.79 0.91
C LEU A 111 -0.68 -8.18 1.82
N GLU A 112 -1.75 -7.39 1.89
CA GLU A 112 -2.97 -7.75 2.62
C GLU A 112 -3.50 -9.11 2.16
N THR A 113 -3.57 -9.33 0.84
CA THR A 113 -4.09 -10.57 0.27
C THR A 113 -3.26 -11.78 0.67
N VAL A 114 -1.93 -11.67 0.67
CA VAL A 114 -1.05 -12.83 0.92
C VAL A 114 -0.68 -13.03 2.39
N PHE A 115 -0.66 -11.98 3.22
CA PHE A 115 -0.29 -12.08 4.64
C PHE A 115 -1.30 -12.86 5.50
N PHE A 116 -2.47 -13.19 4.95
CA PHE A 116 -3.39 -14.14 5.56
C PHE A 116 -2.74 -15.51 5.84
N HIS A 117 -1.77 -15.92 5.02
CA HIS A 117 -1.05 -17.19 5.17
C HIS A 117 0.17 -17.05 6.10
N LYS A 118 0.31 -18.00 7.03
CA LYS A 118 1.38 -18.00 8.02
C LYS A 118 2.77 -18.03 7.38
N GLU A 119 2.95 -18.82 6.33
CA GLU A 119 4.22 -19.02 5.61
C GLU A 119 4.75 -17.70 5.02
N ILE A 120 3.85 -16.80 4.65
CA ILE A 120 4.20 -15.48 4.11
C ILE A 120 4.79 -14.61 5.22
N CYS A 121 4.16 -14.63 6.40
CA CYS A 121 4.62 -13.90 7.57
C CYS A 121 6.02 -14.37 8.01
N GLU A 122 6.27 -15.68 8.02
CA GLU A 122 7.59 -16.26 8.30
C GLU A 122 8.64 -15.87 7.24
N SER A 123 8.26 -15.84 5.97
CA SER A 123 9.15 -15.45 4.86
C SER A 123 9.51 -13.96 4.81
N ALA A 124 8.86 -13.12 5.63
CA ALA A 124 9.18 -11.70 5.73
C ALA A 124 10.50 -11.46 6.49
N GLU A 125 10.99 -12.43 7.27
CA GLU A 125 12.26 -12.35 8.00
C GLU A 125 12.40 -11.02 8.78
N ASP A 126 13.55 -10.36 8.72
CA ASP A 126 13.79 -9.07 9.40
C ASP A 126 13.02 -7.89 8.80
N SER A 127 12.59 -7.99 7.53
CA SER A 127 11.83 -6.93 6.86
C SER A 127 10.43 -6.74 7.45
N ILE A 128 9.95 -7.69 8.24
CA ILE A 128 8.71 -7.54 9.02
C ILE A 128 8.74 -6.32 9.94
N LEU A 129 9.91 -5.92 10.44
CA LEU A 129 10.07 -4.76 11.29
C LEU A 129 9.75 -3.47 10.54
N ASP A 130 10.18 -3.38 9.28
CA ASP A 130 9.88 -2.22 8.42
C ASP A 130 8.39 -2.15 8.09
N LEU A 131 7.76 -3.32 7.86
CA LEU A 131 6.32 -3.41 7.64
C LEU A 131 5.51 -3.01 8.88
N ILE A 132 5.94 -3.42 10.08
CA ILE A 132 5.33 -2.98 11.36
C ILE A 132 5.45 -1.46 11.51
N ASP A 133 6.64 -0.91 11.23
CA ASP A 133 6.88 0.54 11.31
C ASP A 133 6.01 1.30 10.29
N TYR A 134 5.86 0.77 9.08
CA TYR A 134 4.97 1.29 8.04
C TYR A 134 3.51 1.29 8.52
N CYS A 135 3.01 0.16 9.00
CA CYS A 135 1.65 0.05 9.51
C CYS A 135 1.41 1.05 10.64
N HIS A 136 2.34 1.16 11.59
CA HIS A 136 2.25 2.14 12.67
C HIS A 136 2.13 3.59 12.16
N ARG A 137 2.93 3.99 11.16
CA ARG A 137 2.85 5.34 10.55
C ARG A 137 1.47 5.58 9.91
N LYS A 138 0.97 4.63 9.12
CA LYS A 138 -0.36 4.74 8.47
C LYS A 138 -1.49 4.83 9.48
N LEU A 139 -1.47 3.99 10.51
CA LEU A 139 -2.48 3.99 11.57
C LEU A 139 -2.44 5.26 12.43
N THR A 140 -1.25 5.78 12.71
CA THR A 140 -1.09 7.06 13.40
C THR A 140 -1.68 8.21 12.58
N LEU A 141 -1.43 8.22 11.26
CA LEU A 141 -2.03 9.19 10.35
C LEU A 141 -3.56 9.07 10.33
N LEU A 142 -4.09 7.85 10.30
CA LEU A 142 -5.52 7.58 10.33
C LEU A 142 -6.17 8.11 11.63
N ALA A 143 -5.59 7.80 12.79
CA ALA A 143 -6.06 8.30 14.09
C ALA A 143 -5.98 9.84 14.21
N ALA A 144 -4.91 10.45 13.68
CA ALA A 144 -4.76 11.90 13.65
C ALA A 144 -5.83 12.58 12.77
N ARG A 145 -6.25 11.96 11.67
CA ARG A 145 -7.32 12.49 10.82
C ARG A 145 -8.68 12.43 11.51
N SER A 146 -8.97 11.38 12.27
CA SER A 146 -10.24 11.25 13.01
C SER A 146 -10.36 12.22 14.19
N THR A 147 -9.26 12.53 14.86
CA THR A 147 -9.25 13.42 16.05
C THR A 147 -9.31 14.91 15.69
N ASN A 148 -8.78 15.30 14.53
CA ASN A 148 -8.72 16.71 14.13
C ASN A 148 -10.06 17.32 13.69
N GLY A 149 -11.18 16.58 13.80
CA GLY A 149 -12.52 17.16 13.74
C GLY A 149 -12.76 18.05 12.52
N HIS A 150 -12.13 17.75 11.38
CA HIS A 150 -12.73 18.14 10.12
C HIS A 150 -13.88 17.15 9.93
N PRO A 151 -15.16 17.57 10.08
CA PRO A 151 -16.16 17.09 9.16
C PRO A 151 -15.70 17.60 7.80
N GLY A 152 -14.67 16.95 7.25
CA GLY A 152 -14.52 16.89 5.82
C GLY A 152 -15.88 16.40 5.40
N THR A 153 -16.59 17.27 4.68
CA THR A 153 -17.72 16.94 3.83
C THR A 153 -17.69 15.44 3.59
N PRO A 154 -18.75 14.65 3.89
CA PRO A 154 -18.79 13.28 3.38
C PRO A 154 -18.34 13.42 1.95
N MET A 155 -17.17 12.83 1.65
CA MET A 155 -16.65 12.86 0.31
C MET A 155 -17.69 11.99 -0.36
N GLU A 156 -18.72 12.64 -0.94
CA GLU A 156 -19.82 11.98 -1.59
C GLU A 156 -19.14 11.14 -2.65
N PHE A 157 -18.92 9.86 -2.34
CA PHE A 157 -18.31 8.92 -3.25
C PHE A 157 -19.38 8.64 -4.29
N HIS A 158 -19.53 9.55 -5.24
CA HIS A 158 -20.24 9.23 -6.44
C HIS A 158 -19.38 8.23 -7.21
N PRO A 159 -19.95 7.13 -7.71
CA PRO A 159 -19.25 6.21 -8.63
C PRO A 159 -18.64 6.91 -9.87
N GLU A 160 -18.98 8.19 -10.09
CA GLU A 160 -18.45 9.05 -11.14
C GLU A 160 -17.15 9.79 -10.76
N ASP A 161 -16.75 9.81 -9.48
CA ASP A 161 -15.46 10.37 -9.00
C ASP A 161 -14.29 9.39 -9.16
N MET A 162 -14.57 8.13 -9.48
CA MET A 162 -13.58 7.20 -10.00
C MET A 162 -13.13 7.70 -11.37
N PRO A 163 -11.84 8.02 -11.58
CA PRO A 163 -11.39 8.48 -12.88
C PRO A 163 -11.61 7.36 -13.89
N SER A 164 -12.57 7.56 -14.80
CA SER A 164 -12.70 6.73 -15.99
C SER A 164 -11.34 6.67 -16.71
N PRO A 165 -10.96 5.53 -17.32
CA PRO A 165 -9.73 5.47 -18.13
C PRO A 165 -9.73 6.49 -19.29
N ALA A 166 -10.88 7.08 -19.62
CA ALA A 166 -11.05 8.15 -20.60
C ALA A 166 -10.71 9.56 -20.05
N SER A 167 -10.90 9.84 -18.76
CA SER A 167 -10.56 11.13 -18.16
C SER A 167 -9.06 11.29 -17.90
N MET A 168 -8.28 10.21 -17.97
CA MET A 168 -6.81 10.24 -17.94
C MET A 168 -6.18 10.81 -19.24
N GLN A 169 -6.98 11.06 -20.28
CA GLN A 169 -6.54 11.74 -21.51
C GLN A 169 -6.61 13.28 -21.44
N ALA A 170 -7.03 13.85 -20.30
CA ALA A 170 -7.03 15.29 -20.11
C ALA A 170 -5.60 15.84 -19.96
N VAL A 171 -5.20 16.59 -20.99
CA VAL A 171 -4.04 17.49 -21.03
C VAL A 171 -4.13 18.45 -19.83
N LEU A 172 -3.19 18.33 -18.88
CA LEU A 172 -3.02 19.17 -17.68
C LEU A 172 -4.05 18.94 -16.54
N VAL A 173 -3.86 17.88 -15.76
CA VAL A 173 -4.45 17.78 -14.41
C VAL A 173 -3.69 18.75 -13.49
N PRO A 174 -4.36 19.68 -12.79
CA PRO A 174 -3.70 20.58 -11.84
C PRO A 174 -3.00 19.79 -10.71
N PRO A 175 -1.86 20.27 -10.18
CA PRO A 175 -1.18 19.63 -9.05
C PRO A 175 -2.09 19.40 -7.82
N GLN A 176 -3.10 20.27 -7.66
CA GLN A 176 -4.11 20.18 -6.59
C GLN A 176 -4.99 18.93 -6.70
N GLU A 177 -5.36 18.51 -7.91
CA GLU A 177 -6.19 17.31 -8.11
C GLU A 177 -5.38 16.04 -7.82
N LEU A 178 -4.11 16.03 -8.19
CA LEU A 178 -3.21 14.93 -7.87
C LEU A 178 -2.99 14.77 -6.36
N GLN A 179 -2.94 15.89 -5.63
CA GLN A 179 -2.86 15.89 -4.18
C GLN A 179 -4.15 15.34 -3.54
N LYS A 180 -5.32 15.76 -4.04
CA LYS A 180 -6.63 15.23 -3.60
C LYS A 180 -6.73 13.72 -3.82
N GLN A 181 -6.30 13.22 -4.99
CA GLN A 181 -6.26 11.79 -5.29
C GLN A 181 -5.31 11.03 -4.36
N ALA A 182 -4.12 11.58 -4.09
CA ALA A 182 -3.17 11.00 -3.14
C ALA A 182 -3.77 10.91 -1.72
N GLU A 183 -4.48 11.94 -1.28
CA GLU A 183 -5.13 12.00 0.03
C GLU A 183 -6.26 10.98 0.17
N MET A 184 -7.04 10.77 -0.91
CA MET A 184 -8.11 9.78 -0.99
C MET A 184 -7.55 8.35 -0.91
N MET A 185 -6.52 8.04 -1.71
CA MET A 185 -5.85 6.72 -1.65
C MET A 185 -5.25 6.43 -0.28
N GLU A 186 -4.79 7.47 0.43
CA GLU A 186 -4.15 7.32 1.75
C GLU A 186 -5.06 6.68 2.80
N PHE A 187 -6.38 6.93 2.72
CA PHE A 187 -7.34 6.30 3.64
C PHE A 187 -7.44 4.80 3.40
N GLU A 188 -7.67 4.39 2.15
CA GLU A 188 -7.71 2.98 1.75
C GLU A 188 -6.41 2.25 2.12
N ILE A 189 -5.27 2.85 1.78
CA ILE A 189 -3.94 2.32 2.14
C ILE A 189 -3.82 2.10 3.65
N SER A 190 -4.36 3.02 4.46
CA SER A 190 -4.31 2.91 5.92
C SER A 190 -5.18 1.78 6.46
N LEU A 191 -6.35 1.54 5.86
CA LEU A 191 -7.20 0.39 6.20
C LEU A 191 -6.54 -0.93 5.82
N LYS A 192 -5.92 -1.00 4.63
CA LYS A 192 -5.12 -2.17 4.22
C LYS A 192 -3.95 -2.43 5.17
N ALA A 193 -3.28 -1.37 5.61
CA ALA A 193 -2.22 -1.46 6.62
C ALA A 193 -2.74 -1.97 7.98
N LEU A 194 -3.98 -1.63 8.37
CA LEU A 194 -4.62 -2.20 9.58
C LEU A 194 -4.83 -3.71 9.43
N SER A 195 -5.37 -4.16 8.29
CA SER A 195 -5.55 -5.59 7.98
C SER A 195 -4.23 -6.34 8.03
N VAL A 196 -3.20 -5.81 7.37
CA VAL A 196 -1.84 -6.40 7.38
C VAL A 196 -1.32 -6.48 8.82
N LEU A 197 -1.44 -5.42 9.61
CA LEU A 197 -0.99 -5.43 11.00
C LEU A 197 -1.73 -6.49 11.83
N ARG A 198 -3.03 -6.67 11.61
CA ARG A 198 -3.81 -7.74 12.24
C ARG A 198 -3.24 -9.12 11.89
N PHE A 199 -2.94 -9.39 10.62
CA PHE A 199 -2.35 -10.67 10.22
C PHE A 199 -0.98 -10.90 10.87
N ILE A 200 -0.17 -9.84 10.99
CA ILE A 200 1.10 -9.90 11.73
C ILE A 200 0.86 -10.25 13.21
N THR A 201 -0.13 -9.62 13.86
CA THR A 201 -0.46 -9.94 15.27
C THR A 201 -0.95 -11.37 15.45
N ASP A 202 -1.70 -11.92 14.49
CA ASP A 202 -2.22 -13.28 14.55
C ASP A 202 -1.07 -14.33 14.48
N GLN A 203 0.08 -13.97 13.91
CA GLN A 203 1.25 -14.83 13.74
C GLN A 203 2.41 -14.49 14.68
N VAL A 204 2.17 -13.75 15.78
CA VAL A 204 3.20 -13.25 16.69
C VAL A 204 4.15 -14.34 17.24
N GLU A 205 3.67 -15.57 17.40
CA GLU A 205 4.47 -16.69 17.89
C GLU A 205 5.56 -17.14 16.90
N SER A 206 5.40 -16.82 15.62
CA SER A 206 6.31 -17.22 14.52
C SER A 206 7.23 -16.07 14.09
N LEU A 207 7.09 -14.90 14.71
CA LEU A 207 7.88 -13.71 14.41
C LEU A 207 9.14 -13.63 15.27
N PRO A 208 10.18 -12.91 14.82
CA PRO A 208 11.35 -12.66 15.63
C PRO A 208 10.97 -11.85 16.90
N PRO A 209 11.64 -12.07 18.06
CA PRO A 209 11.32 -11.36 19.30
C PRO A 209 11.42 -9.82 19.20
N SER A 210 12.21 -9.33 18.25
CA SER A 210 12.31 -7.92 17.90
C SER A 210 10.99 -7.33 17.41
N ALA A 211 10.14 -8.11 16.72
CA ALA A 211 8.83 -7.68 16.25
C ALA A 211 7.90 -7.35 17.41
N LEU A 212 7.78 -8.26 18.39
CA LEU A 212 6.96 -8.02 19.58
C LEU A 212 7.47 -6.81 20.38
N THR A 213 8.79 -6.68 20.53
CA THR A 213 9.42 -5.53 21.19
C THR A 213 9.12 -4.23 20.45
N ARG A 214 9.16 -4.24 19.12
CA ARG A 214 8.84 -3.06 18.28
C ARG A 214 7.37 -2.67 18.45
N MET A 215 6.47 -3.63 18.41
CA MET A 215 5.02 -3.44 18.53
C MET A 215 4.62 -2.90 19.91
N LEU A 216 5.13 -3.50 20.99
CA LEU A 216 4.71 -3.16 22.35
C LEU A 216 5.52 -2.02 22.96
N ASN A 217 6.84 -2.08 22.87
CA ASN A 217 7.71 -1.18 23.63
C ASN A 217 8.12 0.07 22.84
N THR A 218 8.15 -0.01 21.50
CA THR A 218 8.52 1.15 20.67
C THR A 218 7.30 1.93 20.22
N HIS A 219 6.32 1.26 19.61
CA HIS A 219 5.15 1.90 19.02
C HIS A 219 3.92 1.93 19.92
N ASN A 220 3.89 1.13 20.98
CA ASN A 220 2.73 0.99 21.87
C ASN A 220 1.42 0.77 21.08
N LEU A 221 1.45 -0.21 20.17
CA LEU A 221 0.32 -0.52 19.29
C LEU A 221 -1.01 -0.74 20.01
N PRO A 222 -1.07 -1.36 21.21
CA PRO A 222 -2.33 -1.48 21.94
C PRO A 222 -3.02 -0.14 22.19
N CYS A 223 -2.26 0.91 22.58
CA CYS A 223 -2.83 2.25 22.77
C CYS A 223 -3.31 2.87 21.46
N LEU A 224 -2.57 2.70 20.37
CA LEU A 224 -2.99 3.18 19.05
C LEU A 224 -4.27 2.50 18.57
N LEU A 225 -4.39 1.18 18.77
CA LEU A 225 -5.58 0.43 18.40
C LEU A 225 -6.81 0.84 19.23
N VAL A 226 -6.64 1.09 20.53
CA VAL A 226 -7.71 1.65 21.38
C VAL A 226 -8.18 2.99 20.82
N GLN A 227 -7.25 3.91 20.50
CA GLN A 227 -7.59 5.20 19.92
C GLN A 227 -8.38 5.06 18.60
N LEU A 228 -7.98 4.13 17.73
CA LEU A 228 -8.69 3.86 16.48
C LEU A 228 -10.10 3.31 16.70
N VAL A 229 -10.28 2.43 17.68
CA VAL A 229 -11.61 1.90 18.07
C VAL A 229 -12.48 3.00 18.67
N GLU A 230 -11.92 3.93 19.45
CA GLU A 230 -12.69 5.06 19.99
C GLU A 230 -13.10 6.05 18.90
N CYS A 231 -12.22 6.29 17.92
CA CYS A 231 -12.46 7.22 16.82
C CYS A 231 -13.28 6.64 15.67
N CYS A 232 -13.32 5.31 15.51
CA CYS A 232 -14.03 4.58 14.45
C CYS A 232 -13.94 5.23 13.06
N PRO A 233 -12.74 5.39 12.46
CA PRO A 233 -12.58 6.04 11.16
C PRO A 233 -13.45 5.42 10.03
N TRP A 234 -13.79 4.14 10.15
CA TRP A 234 -14.64 3.40 9.21
C TRP A 234 -16.14 3.68 9.37
N SER A 235 -16.62 4.17 10.52
CA SER A 235 -18.06 4.42 10.73
C SER A 235 -18.58 5.63 9.96
N CYS A 236 -17.71 6.54 9.50
CA CYS A 236 -18.09 7.64 8.63
C CYS A 236 -18.50 7.19 7.22
N TRP A 237 -18.24 5.94 6.84
CA TRP A 237 -18.54 5.37 5.52
C TRP A 237 -19.94 4.73 5.41
N GLU A 238 -20.57 4.34 6.52
CA GLU A 238 -21.90 3.70 6.48
C GLU A 238 -23.07 4.69 6.36
N ALA A 239 -22.80 6.00 6.38
CA ALA A 239 -23.80 7.06 6.26
C ALA A 239 -23.99 7.59 4.83
N GLY A 240 -23.70 6.76 3.80
CA GLY A 240 -23.86 7.07 2.37
C GLY A 240 -24.91 6.22 1.69
#